data_AF-A0A1Q7EDB6-F1
#
_entry.id   AF-A0A1Q7EDB6-F1
#
_cell.length_a   1.000
_cell.length_b   1.000
_cell.length_c   1.000
_cell.angle_alpha   90.00
_cell.angle_beta   90.00
_cell.angle_gamma   90.00
#
_symmetry.space_group_name_H-M   'P 1'
#
loop_
_entity.id
_entity.type
_entity.pdbx_description
1 polymer ?
#
loop_
_entity_poly.entity_id
_entity_poly.type
_entity_poly.pdbx_seq_one_letter_code
_entity_poly.pdbx_strand_id
1 'polypeptide(L)'
;MFPSREGRCAMRVSESFTLANDMTCQGDGMVIDVDNITVDLGGHALTGPGMGPQTWPLPQLDSVGVRVGGHTGVTIRNGKTIGFSTGIYFIDMESSTIENVTTQRNRFGFYIHASKKITVRASDVEFNIYGLHLQNSDDSLLQGNLLARQTYNSPGGYGLYMYASKGNRVIENTIDSNINWGIWFSDAKENVIFHNNVVGNNPQVSDNTEGSNIWYDAQTKEGNYWADYKGKDADGDHVGDTPYPILGPGGMVDPYPFVEKDGWTKKRRATIDHYEPAAPRPPRGVTIVALAGGAVKAMRPDASQPGDLLAGDSRNVTQIALGTDERTVYSYTDRFVVAQDIVTGNATTKRSLTVDGVVAANRDGHSLMVVGPSGVEQIDLETGQNEYFDYHGRPEALAPSYKHNHVFVATSRGIDLLYLNLGGRTPYTIPLDGPPAAMAMAGSGTRIYAAIAGMRIIDVVDTEQYAVTDRITIDVQATSLAISPREDILYVGSGNGVEAVAIREKKLASSAAFLGSVADLAVSPNGDQLYVALAGLTHAIAVLDAPRLRVAHVIELDNDPSRILVASY
;
A
#
# COMPACT_ATOMS: atom_id res chain seq x y z
N MET A 1 42.44 -12.01 -11.07
CA MET A 1 42.03 -13.18 -10.27
C MET A 1 42.52 -12.93 -8.86
N PHE A 2 41.63 -12.91 -7.87
CA PHE A 2 42.00 -12.64 -6.48
C PHE A 2 42.60 -13.90 -5.83
N PRO A 3 43.40 -13.77 -4.75
CA PRO A 3 43.89 -14.94 -4.03
C PRO A 3 42.72 -15.77 -3.48
N SER A 4 42.81 -17.09 -3.63
CA SER A 4 41.83 -18.01 -3.06
C SER A 4 42.11 -18.23 -1.57
N ARG A 5 41.06 -18.22 -0.73
CA ARG A 5 41.17 -18.34 0.73
C ARG A 5 39.99 -19.13 1.30
N GLU A 6 40.29 -20.02 2.26
CA GLU A 6 39.24 -20.69 3.03
C GLU A 6 38.44 -19.68 3.87
N GLY A 7 37.11 -19.75 3.76
CA GLY A 7 36.18 -18.96 4.55
C GLY A 7 35.81 -19.64 5.86
N ARG A 8 35.47 -18.82 6.86
CA ARG A 8 34.91 -19.26 8.15
C ARG A 8 33.69 -18.39 8.47
N CYS A 9 32.72 -18.93 9.21
CA CYS A 9 31.55 -18.16 9.62
C CYS A 9 31.94 -16.96 10.49
N ALA A 10 31.18 -15.88 10.38
CA ALA A 10 31.45 -14.57 10.95
C ALA A 10 32.84 -14.00 10.61
N MET A 11 33.44 -14.43 9.48
CA MET A 11 34.73 -13.89 9.04
C MET A 11 34.60 -12.42 8.72
N ARG A 12 35.52 -11.61 9.27
CA ARG A 12 35.75 -10.24 8.84
C ARG A 12 36.65 -10.22 7.61
N VAL A 13 36.21 -9.49 6.59
CA VAL A 13 36.89 -9.42 5.31
C VAL A 13 37.42 -8.01 5.09
N SER A 14 38.75 -7.91 5.03
CA SER A 14 39.49 -6.65 4.87
C SER A 14 40.28 -6.54 3.56
N GLU A 15 40.19 -7.53 2.68
CA GLU A 15 40.88 -7.56 1.39
C GLU A 15 40.08 -8.37 0.36
N SER A 16 40.30 -8.07 -0.93
CA SER A 16 39.68 -8.82 -2.02
C SER A 16 40.18 -10.26 -2.08
N PHE A 17 39.28 -11.23 -2.17
CA PHE A 17 39.65 -12.65 -2.24
C PHE A 17 38.59 -13.45 -3.00
N THR A 18 38.96 -14.69 -3.34
CA THR A 18 38.02 -15.71 -3.84
C THR A 18 37.80 -16.76 -2.76
N LEU A 19 36.55 -17.03 -2.39
CA LEU A 19 36.21 -18.08 -1.42
C LEU A 19 36.56 -19.46 -1.99
N ALA A 20 37.16 -20.32 -1.16
CA ALA A 20 37.65 -21.64 -1.57
C ALA A 20 36.75 -22.82 -1.14
N ASN A 21 35.69 -22.57 -0.37
CA ASN A 21 34.86 -23.62 0.23
C ASN A 21 33.44 -23.14 0.51
N ASP A 22 32.52 -24.09 0.57
CA ASP A 22 31.17 -23.86 1.10
C ASP A 22 31.23 -23.64 2.63
N MET A 23 30.26 -22.89 3.17
CA MET A 23 30.14 -22.61 4.59
C MET A 23 28.72 -22.91 5.10
N THR A 24 28.64 -23.44 6.32
CA THR A 24 27.36 -23.61 7.05
C THR A 24 27.48 -22.90 8.40
N CYS A 25 26.67 -21.87 8.60
CA CYS A 25 26.79 -20.92 9.70
C CYS A 25 25.56 -20.94 10.60
N GLN A 26 25.79 -20.75 11.90
CA GLN A 26 24.72 -20.60 12.91
C GLN A 26 24.31 -19.13 13.12
N GLY A 27 24.98 -18.20 12.46
CA GLY A 27 24.75 -16.76 12.47
C GLY A 27 25.27 -16.17 11.17
N ASP A 28 25.92 -15.01 11.21
CA ASP A 28 26.45 -14.37 10.01
C ASP A 28 27.50 -15.24 9.27
N GLY A 29 27.46 -15.21 7.94
CA GLY A 29 28.46 -15.83 7.08
C GLY A 29 29.74 -14.99 7.01
N MET A 30 29.64 -13.79 6.44
CA MET A 30 30.75 -12.84 6.32
C MET A 30 30.31 -11.42 6.68
N VAL A 31 31.26 -10.65 7.23
CA VAL A 31 31.11 -9.22 7.49
C VAL A 31 32.24 -8.48 6.80
N ILE A 32 31.91 -7.53 5.92
CA ILE A 32 32.88 -6.70 5.22
C ILE A 32 32.92 -5.33 5.90
N ASP A 33 34.12 -4.90 6.27
CA ASP A 33 34.37 -3.67 7.03
C ASP A 33 35.39 -2.72 6.36
N VAL A 34 35.59 -2.88 5.05
CA VAL A 34 36.49 -2.04 4.25
C VAL A 34 35.88 -1.68 2.90
N ASP A 35 36.33 -0.54 2.36
CA ASP A 35 35.97 -0.06 1.03
C ASP A 35 36.77 -0.74 -0.08
N ASN A 36 36.26 -0.65 -1.31
CA ASN A 36 36.99 -0.94 -2.55
C ASN A 36 37.55 -2.36 -2.65
N ILE A 37 36.79 -3.34 -2.13
CA ILE A 37 37.15 -4.76 -2.26
C ILE A 37 36.15 -5.54 -3.11
N THR A 38 36.62 -6.65 -3.65
CA THR A 38 35.78 -7.65 -4.29
C THR A 38 35.82 -8.95 -3.50
N VAL A 39 34.66 -9.40 -3.04
CA VAL A 39 34.46 -10.74 -2.49
C VAL A 39 33.83 -11.60 -3.56
N ASP A 40 34.66 -12.43 -4.17
CA ASP A 40 34.24 -13.43 -5.14
C ASP A 40 33.93 -14.72 -4.38
N LEU A 41 32.66 -15.12 -4.32
CA LEU A 41 32.26 -16.33 -3.61
C LEU A 41 32.67 -17.61 -4.34
N GLY A 42 33.30 -17.54 -5.52
CA GLY A 42 33.94 -18.69 -6.18
C GLY A 42 32.98 -19.80 -6.63
N GLY A 43 31.68 -19.52 -6.71
CA GLY A 43 30.62 -20.49 -6.96
C GLY A 43 30.14 -21.22 -5.70
N HIS A 44 30.73 -20.94 -4.54
CA HIS A 44 30.44 -21.61 -3.28
C HIS A 44 29.16 -21.11 -2.62
N ALA A 45 28.61 -21.96 -1.75
CA ALA A 45 27.40 -21.70 -0.99
C ALA A 45 27.70 -21.30 0.45
N LEU A 46 27.06 -20.22 0.90
CA LEU A 46 26.90 -19.85 2.30
C LEU A 46 25.50 -20.33 2.72
N THR A 47 25.43 -21.17 3.74
CA THR A 47 24.17 -21.70 4.27
C THR A 47 23.97 -21.23 5.71
N GLY A 48 22.83 -20.60 5.97
CA GLY A 48 22.46 -20.08 7.28
C GLY A 48 21.62 -21.07 8.11
N PRO A 49 21.26 -20.67 9.35
CA PRO A 49 20.50 -21.51 10.28
C PRO A 49 18.98 -21.58 9.96
N GLY A 50 18.51 -20.81 8.99
CA GLY A 50 17.11 -20.60 8.64
C GLY A 50 16.71 -19.12 8.66
N MET A 51 15.49 -18.82 8.22
CA MET A 51 14.97 -17.44 8.11
C MET A 51 14.77 -16.72 9.46
N GLY A 52 14.71 -17.47 10.57
CA GLY A 52 14.36 -16.96 11.90
C GLY A 52 12.85 -16.67 12.09
N PRO A 53 12.40 -16.46 13.35
CA PRO A 53 11.00 -16.15 13.65
C PRO A 53 10.55 -14.82 13.04
N GLN A 54 9.32 -14.75 12.56
CA GLN A 54 8.78 -13.51 12.00
C GLN A 54 8.61 -12.45 13.09
N THR A 55 9.40 -11.38 12.99
CA THR A 55 9.28 -10.20 13.85
C THR A 55 8.82 -9.03 12.98
N TRP A 56 7.66 -8.48 13.33
CA TRP A 56 7.16 -7.20 12.80
C TRP A 56 7.41 -6.12 13.87
N PRO A 57 7.70 -4.86 13.50
CA PRO A 57 7.90 -4.33 12.15
C PRO A 57 9.34 -4.40 11.61
N LEU A 58 10.32 -4.65 12.50
CA LEU A 58 11.73 -4.51 12.15
C LEU A 58 12.22 -5.72 11.32
N PRO A 59 13.06 -5.50 10.29
CA PRO A 59 13.66 -6.60 9.56
C PRO A 59 14.52 -7.41 10.53
N GLN A 60 14.25 -8.72 10.60
CA GLN A 60 15.09 -9.63 11.38
C GLN A 60 16.43 -9.79 10.67
N LEU A 61 17.52 -9.43 11.36
CA LEU A 61 18.88 -9.46 10.84
C LEU A 61 19.79 -10.38 11.66
N ASP A 62 19.20 -11.37 12.36
CA ASP A 62 19.89 -12.27 13.29
C ASP A 62 20.93 -13.15 12.58
N SER A 63 20.72 -13.45 11.30
CA SER A 63 21.66 -14.17 10.46
C SER A 63 21.70 -13.57 9.05
N VAL A 64 22.90 -13.19 8.60
CA VAL A 64 23.12 -12.61 7.28
C VAL A 64 24.24 -13.35 6.54
N GLY A 65 24.00 -13.75 5.29
CA GLY A 65 25.00 -14.43 4.47
C GLY A 65 26.23 -13.56 4.25
N VAL A 66 26.04 -12.38 3.65
CA VAL A 66 27.07 -11.35 3.51
C VAL A 66 26.54 -10.00 3.98
N ARG A 67 27.14 -9.43 5.02
CA ARG A 67 26.77 -8.14 5.60
C ARG A 67 27.81 -7.08 5.28
N VAL A 68 27.38 -5.95 4.75
CA VAL A 68 28.23 -4.79 4.47
C VAL A 68 27.52 -3.52 4.89
N GLY A 69 28.19 -2.65 5.66
CA GLY A 69 27.57 -1.45 6.22
C GLY A 69 28.48 -0.23 6.20
N GLY A 70 28.05 0.87 5.60
CA GLY A 70 28.78 2.15 5.63
C GLY A 70 30.01 2.22 4.72
N HIS A 71 30.00 1.46 3.62
CA HIS A 71 31.17 1.29 2.75
C HIS A 71 30.90 1.63 1.29
N THR A 72 31.98 1.86 0.54
CA THR A 72 31.92 2.16 -0.89
C THR A 72 32.76 1.22 -1.75
N GLY A 73 32.37 1.04 -3.02
CA GLY A 73 33.16 0.27 -3.98
C GLY A 73 33.25 -1.22 -3.68
N VAL A 74 32.32 -1.78 -2.89
CA VAL A 74 32.32 -3.20 -2.54
C VAL A 74 31.59 -3.99 -3.63
N THR A 75 32.20 -5.07 -4.11
CA THR A 75 31.57 -6.01 -5.05
C THR A 75 31.44 -7.39 -4.43
N ILE A 76 30.22 -7.91 -4.37
CA ILE A 76 29.94 -9.31 -4.02
C ILE A 76 29.52 -10.05 -5.27
N ARG A 77 30.14 -11.19 -5.55
CA ARG A 77 29.86 -11.90 -6.79
C ARG A 77 30.02 -13.41 -6.75
N ASN A 78 29.45 -14.08 -7.76
CA ASN A 78 29.69 -15.47 -8.11
C ASN A 78 29.49 -16.45 -6.95
N GLY A 79 28.28 -16.63 -6.45
CA GLY A 79 28.03 -17.65 -5.41
C GLY A 79 26.61 -17.67 -4.91
N LYS A 80 26.39 -18.34 -3.78
CA LYS A 80 25.03 -18.60 -3.26
C LYS A 80 24.89 -18.25 -1.79
N THR A 81 23.75 -17.69 -1.41
CA THR A 81 23.33 -17.54 0.01
C THR A 81 21.99 -18.22 0.25
N ILE A 82 21.94 -19.15 1.19
CA ILE A 82 20.79 -20.04 1.40
C ILE A 82 20.38 -20.02 2.87
N GLY A 83 19.10 -19.82 3.17
CA GLY A 83 18.56 -20.06 4.51
C GLY A 83 19.03 -19.06 5.58
N PHE A 84 19.15 -17.78 5.25
CA PHE A 84 19.43 -16.70 6.21
C PHE A 84 18.20 -15.83 6.46
N SER A 85 18.23 -15.02 7.51
CA SER A 85 17.29 -13.90 7.65
C SER A 85 17.51 -12.89 6.51
N THR A 86 18.75 -12.68 6.06
CA THR A 86 19.04 -11.96 4.81
C THR A 86 20.19 -12.59 4.05
N GLY A 87 20.04 -12.83 2.74
CA GLY A 87 21.09 -13.40 1.90
C GLY A 87 22.29 -12.43 1.80
N ILE A 88 22.07 -11.28 1.18
CA ILE A 88 23.03 -10.16 1.18
C ILE A 88 22.34 -8.92 1.73
N TYR A 89 22.97 -8.30 2.74
CA TYR A 89 22.51 -7.06 3.34
C TYR A 89 23.52 -5.93 3.08
N PHE A 90 23.11 -4.96 2.28
CA PHE A 90 23.80 -3.70 2.07
C PHE A 90 23.08 -2.61 2.86
N ILE A 91 23.79 -1.97 3.80
CA ILE A 91 23.28 -0.83 4.56
C ILE A 91 24.23 0.37 4.41
N ASP A 92 23.70 1.56 4.19
CA ASP A 92 24.51 2.79 4.07
C ASP A 92 25.64 2.67 3.03
N MET A 93 25.38 2.00 1.90
CA MET A 93 26.38 1.70 0.88
C MET A 93 26.40 2.75 -0.24
N GLU A 94 27.56 2.96 -0.87
CA GLU A 94 27.69 3.81 -2.06
C GLU A 94 28.47 3.11 -3.18
N SER A 95 28.03 3.25 -4.44
CA SER A 95 28.79 2.83 -5.63
C SER A 95 29.30 1.38 -5.54
N SER A 96 28.41 0.47 -5.15
CA SER A 96 28.73 -0.93 -4.85
C SER A 96 27.92 -1.89 -5.72
N THR A 97 28.32 -3.16 -5.80
CA THR A 97 27.78 -4.10 -6.79
C THR A 97 27.50 -5.48 -6.19
N ILE A 98 26.35 -6.03 -6.56
CA ILE A 98 26.01 -7.46 -6.41
C ILE A 98 25.87 -8.02 -7.83
N GLU A 99 26.68 -9.02 -8.20
CA GLU A 99 26.62 -9.61 -9.54
C GLU A 99 26.75 -11.13 -9.55
N ASN A 100 25.94 -11.82 -10.35
CA ASN A 100 26.01 -13.28 -10.48
C ASN A 100 25.91 -14.00 -9.13
N VAL A 101 24.99 -13.56 -8.28
CA VAL A 101 24.70 -14.20 -6.99
C VAL A 101 23.32 -14.85 -7.03
N THR A 102 23.23 -16.07 -6.51
CA THR A 102 21.96 -16.74 -6.26
C THR A 102 21.56 -16.61 -4.80
N THR A 103 20.33 -16.20 -4.50
CA THR A 103 19.79 -16.23 -3.13
C THR A 103 18.55 -17.12 -3.05
N GLN A 104 18.51 -18.01 -2.06
CA GLN A 104 17.42 -18.97 -1.90
C GLN A 104 16.97 -19.15 -0.46
N ARG A 105 15.65 -19.26 -0.24
CA ARG A 105 15.06 -19.59 1.07
C ARG A 105 15.51 -18.66 2.19
N ASN A 106 15.79 -17.41 1.85
CA ASN A 106 16.05 -16.36 2.83
C ASN A 106 14.75 -15.61 3.15
N ARG A 107 14.70 -14.89 4.28
CA ARG A 107 13.59 -13.95 4.50
C ARG A 107 13.72 -12.77 3.54
N PHE A 108 14.91 -12.18 3.41
CA PHE A 108 15.23 -11.26 2.33
C PHE A 108 16.32 -11.88 1.44
N GLY A 109 16.08 -11.98 0.14
CA GLY A 109 17.11 -12.41 -0.81
C GLY A 109 18.24 -11.37 -0.85
N PHE A 110 17.92 -10.19 -1.37
CA PHE A 110 18.74 -9.00 -1.26
C PHE A 110 17.98 -7.90 -0.52
N TYR A 111 18.62 -7.33 0.49
CA TYR A 111 18.12 -6.15 1.18
C TYR A 111 19.12 -5.03 1.05
N ILE A 112 18.71 -3.96 0.37
CA ILE A 112 19.50 -2.77 0.13
C ILE A 112 18.80 -1.62 0.86
N HIS A 113 19.47 -1.08 1.87
CA HIS A 113 18.90 -0.11 2.79
C HIS A 113 19.77 1.15 2.86
N ALA A 114 19.15 2.32 2.77
CA ALA A 114 19.82 3.62 2.93
C ALA A 114 21.04 3.80 2.01
N SER A 115 20.99 3.23 0.81
CA SER A 115 22.16 3.09 -0.07
C SER A 115 21.97 3.86 -1.38
N LYS A 116 23.07 4.19 -2.06
CA LYS A 116 23.02 4.93 -3.33
C LYS A 116 23.93 4.35 -4.39
N LYS A 117 23.53 4.43 -5.66
CA LYS A 117 24.33 3.98 -6.81
C LYS A 117 24.72 2.50 -6.70
N ILE A 118 23.79 1.66 -6.26
CA ILE A 118 24.01 0.22 -6.18
C ILE A 118 23.72 -0.39 -7.54
N THR A 119 24.55 -1.31 -7.98
CA THR A 119 24.28 -2.12 -9.18
C THR A 119 23.96 -3.55 -8.74
N VAL A 120 22.79 -4.05 -9.10
CA VAL A 120 22.43 -5.46 -8.95
C VAL A 120 22.21 -6.03 -10.33
N ARG A 121 23.01 -7.03 -10.72
CA ARG A 121 22.92 -7.58 -12.06
C ARG A 121 23.14 -9.07 -12.17
N ALA A 122 22.57 -9.64 -13.23
CA ALA A 122 22.78 -11.04 -13.61
C ALA A 122 22.62 -12.02 -12.43
N SER A 123 21.70 -11.73 -11.50
CA SER A 123 21.55 -12.46 -10.24
C SER A 123 20.19 -13.16 -10.18
N ASP A 124 20.17 -14.29 -9.49
CA ASP A 124 18.99 -15.16 -9.34
C ASP A 124 18.45 -15.08 -7.91
N VAL A 125 17.28 -14.52 -7.73
CA VAL A 125 16.65 -14.29 -6.43
C VAL A 125 15.37 -15.11 -6.36
N GLU A 126 15.45 -16.31 -5.78
CA GLU A 126 14.36 -17.27 -5.84
C GLU A 126 13.96 -17.85 -4.48
N PHE A 127 12.67 -18.16 -4.29
CA PHE A 127 12.17 -18.87 -3.11
C PHE A 127 12.46 -18.16 -1.76
N ASN A 128 12.60 -16.84 -1.77
CA ASN A 128 12.73 -16.03 -0.56
C ASN A 128 11.34 -15.51 -0.14
N ILE A 129 11.19 -14.97 1.07
CA ILE A 129 9.95 -14.26 1.45
C ILE A 129 9.89 -12.93 0.69
N TYR A 130 10.96 -12.14 0.76
CA TYR A 130 11.18 -10.94 -0.04
C TYR A 130 12.28 -11.24 -1.04
N GLY A 131 12.06 -10.94 -2.32
CA GLY A 131 13.06 -11.09 -3.35
C GLY A 131 14.13 -10.02 -3.20
N LEU A 132 14.02 -8.97 -4.02
CA LEU A 132 14.92 -7.82 -3.99
C LEU A 132 14.19 -6.62 -3.36
N HIS A 133 14.66 -6.16 -2.20
CA HIS A 133 14.07 -5.06 -1.46
C HIS A 133 15.01 -3.85 -1.41
N LEU A 134 14.59 -2.72 -1.99
CA LEU A 134 15.21 -1.41 -1.82
C LEU A 134 14.41 -0.59 -0.83
N GLN A 135 15.06 -0.12 0.23
CA GLN A 135 14.49 0.76 1.24
C GLN A 135 15.33 2.02 1.36
N ASN A 136 14.73 3.19 1.19
CA ASN A 136 15.45 4.48 1.23
C ASN A 136 16.71 4.48 0.35
N SER A 137 16.65 3.87 -0.84
CA SER A 137 17.83 3.62 -1.67
C SER A 137 17.69 4.16 -3.08
N ASP A 138 18.68 4.95 -3.49
CA ASP A 138 18.53 5.87 -4.63
C ASP A 138 19.54 5.60 -5.75
N ASP A 139 19.23 6.11 -6.94
CA ASP A 139 20.13 6.18 -8.10
C ASP A 139 20.77 4.83 -8.48
N SER A 140 20.07 3.71 -8.22
CA SER A 140 20.58 2.35 -8.39
C SER A 140 20.13 1.72 -9.71
N LEU A 141 20.91 0.75 -10.20
CA LEU A 141 20.66 0.00 -11.42
C LEU A 141 20.37 -1.46 -11.10
N LEU A 142 19.16 -1.91 -11.42
CA LEU A 142 18.74 -3.31 -11.33
C LEU A 142 18.60 -3.85 -12.75
N GLN A 143 19.56 -4.68 -13.19
CA GLN A 143 19.65 -5.11 -14.58
C GLN A 143 19.81 -6.62 -14.75
N GLY A 144 19.00 -7.24 -15.61
CA GLY A 144 19.27 -8.64 -16.03
C GLY A 144 19.11 -9.66 -14.89
N ASN A 145 18.27 -9.39 -13.89
CA ASN A 145 18.05 -10.29 -12.76
C ASN A 145 16.82 -11.17 -12.97
N LEU A 146 16.83 -12.35 -12.36
CA LEU A 146 15.66 -13.21 -12.18
C LEU A 146 15.12 -13.02 -10.77
N LEU A 147 13.92 -12.48 -10.63
CA LEU A 147 13.22 -12.26 -9.36
C LEU A 147 11.98 -13.13 -9.30
N ALA A 148 12.10 -14.38 -8.85
CA ALA A 148 11.07 -15.38 -9.11
C ALA A 148 10.67 -16.25 -7.91
N ARG A 149 9.40 -16.67 -7.88
CA ARG A 149 8.89 -17.69 -6.95
C ARG A 149 9.08 -17.33 -5.47
N GLN A 150 8.95 -16.06 -5.10
CA GLN A 150 8.94 -15.71 -3.69
C GLN A 150 7.78 -16.40 -2.96
N THR A 151 8.05 -16.88 -1.75
CA THR A 151 7.18 -17.75 -0.97
C THR A 151 6.76 -17.07 0.31
N TYR A 152 5.48 -16.71 0.43
CA TYR A 152 4.70 -16.31 1.62
C TYR A 152 3.78 -15.14 1.27
N ASN A 153 2.49 -15.22 1.61
CA ASN A 153 1.52 -14.17 1.30
C ASN A 153 1.37 -13.21 2.49
N SER A 154 2.02 -12.05 2.35
CA SER A 154 1.89 -10.83 3.16
C SER A 154 2.24 -10.88 4.67
N PRO A 155 3.07 -9.94 5.15
CA PRO A 155 3.86 -9.01 4.34
C PRO A 155 5.02 -9.80 3.73
N GLY A 156 5.17 -9.71 2.40
CA GLY A 156 6.12 -10.51 1.63
C GLY A 156 5.49 -11.19 0.43
N GLY A 157 6.28 -12.01 -0.25
CA GLY A 157 5.95 -12.65 -1.53
C GLY A 157 6.26 -11.76 -2.73
N TYR A 158 7.01 -10.66 -2.53
CA TYR A 158 7.31 -9.68 -3.59
C TYR A 158 8.54 -10.07 -4.39
N GLY A 159 8.46 -10.00 -5.72
CA GLY A 159 9.63 -10.14 -6.59
C GLY A 159 10.60 -8.97 -6.39
N LEU A 160 10.11 -7.76 -6.66
CA LEU A 160 10.78 -6.48 -6.42
C LEU A 160 9.93 -5.63 -5.48
N TYR A 161 10.51 -5.21 -4.36
CA TYR A 161 9.90 -4.24 -3.45
C TYR A 161 10.76 -2.97 -3.36
N MET A 162 10.17 -1.81 -3.61
CA MET A 162 10.83 -0.52 -3.48
C MET A 162 10.04 0.39 -2.53
N TYR A 163 10.67 0.79 -1.43
CA TYR A 163 10.10 1.66 -0.39
C TYR A 163 10.90 2.96 -0.27
N ALA A 164 10.22 4.10 -0.35
CA ALA A 164 10.79 5.44 -0.15
C ALA A 164 12.10 5.68 -0.93
N SER A 165 12.18 5.16 -2.15
CA SER A 165 13.39 5.07 -2.96
C SER A 165 13.19 5.77 -4.30
N LYS A 166 14.22 6.44 -4.83
CA LYS A 166 14.09 7.27 -6.03
C LYS A 166 15.23 7.18 -7.04
N GLY A 167 14.94 7.57 -8.29
CA GLY A 167 15.96 7.68 -9.33
C GLY A 167 16.53 6.34 -9.80
N ASN A 168 15.90 5.21 -9.45
CA ASN A 168 16.40 3.89 -9.79
C ASN A 168 15.99 3.49 -11.21
N ARG A 169 16.82 2.65 -11.85
CA ARG A 169 16.55 2.06 -13.17
C ARG A 169 16.37 0.55 -13.03
N VAL A 170 15.23 0.05 -13.50
CA VAL A 170 14.89 -1.38 -13.46
C VAL A 170 14.72 -1.86 -14.90
N ILE A 171 15.69 -2.59 -15.42
CA ILE A 171 15.74 -2.96 -16.84
C ILE A 171 16.15 -4.41 -17.07
N GLU A 172 15.65 -5.03 -18.14
CA GLU A 172 16.06 -6.38 -18.58
C GLU A 172 15.87 -7.47 -17.52
N ASN A 173 15.02 -7.25 -16.51
CA ASN A 173 14.76 -8.24 -15.47
C ASN A 173 13.61 -9.17 -15.88
N THR A 174 13.64 -10.40 -15.37
CA THR A 174 12.50 -11.31 -15.41
C THR A 174 11.93 -11.46 -14.01
N ILE A 175 10.67 -11.07 -13.83
CA ILE A 175 9.95 -11.10 -12.56
C ILE A 175 8.81 -12.08 -12.69
N ASP A 176 8.95 -13.25 -12.07
CA ASP A 176 8.17 -14.44 -12.44
C ASP A 176 7.56 -15.19 -11.25
N SER A 177 6.26 -15.47 -11.34
CA SER A 177 5.58 -16.45 -10.46
C SER A 177 5.73 -16.18 -8.97
N ASN A 178 5.75 -14.90 -8.58
CA ASN A 178 5.75 -14.51 -7.17
C ASN A 178 4.33 -14.61 -6.62
N ILE A 179 4.18 -15.14 -5.40
CA ILE A 179 2.85 -15.43 -4.80
C ILE A 179 2.07 -14.17 -4.42
N ASN A 180 2.76 -13.03 -4.35
CA ASN A 180 2.19 -11.72 -4.16
C ASN A 180 2.61 -10.82 -5.34
N TRP A 181 2.60 -9.49 -5.17
CA TRP A 181 2.99 -8.54 -6.21
C TRP A 181 4.34 -8.87 -6.86
N GLY A 182 4.38 -8.93 -8.20
CA GLY A 182 5.64 -9.04 -8.94
C GLY A 182 6.54 -7.84 -8.66
N ILE A 183 6.01 -6.64 -8.87
CA ILE A 183 6.63 -5.36 -8.50
C ILE A 183 5.71 -4.60 -7.57
N TRP A 184 6.23 -4.14 -6.43
CA TRP A 184 5.49 -3.33 -5.46
C TRP A 184 6.27 -2.07 -5.13
N PHE A 185 5.67 -0.90 -5.38
CA PHE A 185 6.22 0.40 -5.01
C PHE A 185 5.42 1.03 -3.87
N SER A 186 6.13 1.57 -2.88
CA SER A 186 5.53 2.33 -1.79
C SER A 186 6.34 3.58 -1.49
N ASP A 187 5.76 4.74 -1.77
CA ASP A 187 6.44 6.04 -1.64
C ASP A 187 7.73 6.11 -2.50
N ALA A 188 7.80 5.29 -3.54
CA ALA A 188 8.93 5.25 -4.47
C ALA A 188 8.62 6.12 -5.67
N LYS A 189 9.57 6.96 -6.08
CA LYS A 189 9.32 8.06 -7.00
C LYS A 189 10.48 8.27 -7.98
N GLU A 190 10.21 8.90 -9.13
CA GLU A 190 11.26 9.24 -10.11
C GLU A 190 12.07 8.01 -10.61
N ASN A 191 11.50 6.80 -10.54
CA ASN A 191 12.14 5.57 -11.04
C ASN A 191 11.78 5.33 -12.51
N VAL A 192 12.65 4.64 -13.25
CA VAL A 192 12.44 4.33 -14.68
C VAL A 192 12.50 2.82 -14.91
N ILE A 193 11.41 2.25 -15.41
CA ILE A 193 11.16 0.80 -15.49
C ILE A 193 10.75 0.44 -16.91
N PHE A 194 11.64 -0.24 -17.65
CA PHE A 194 11.37 -0.66 -19.02
C PHE A 194 12.19 -1.88 -19.38
N HIS A 195 11.83 -2.58 -20.46
CA HIS A 195 12.49 -3.81 -20.92
C HIS A 195 12.49 -4.92 -19.88
N ASN A 196 11.46 -5.03 -19.04
CA ASN A 196 11.33 -6.16 -18.11
C ASN A 196 10.28 -7.16 -18.61
N ASN A 197 10.44 -8.43 -18.25
CA ASN A 197 9.40 -9.45 -18.41
C ASN A 197 8.70 -9.65 -17.07
N VAL A 198 7.42 -9.27 -16.97
CA VAL A 198 6.60 -9.47 -15.77
C VAL A 198 5.56 -10.56 -16.08
N VAL A 199 5.72 -11.71 -15.43
CA VAL A 199 5.04 -12.96 -15.84
C VAL A 199 4.54 -13.73 -14.62
N GLY A 200 3.31 -14.28 -14.68
CA GLY A 200 2.83 -15.27 -13.72
C GLY A 200 2.68 -14.78 -12.26
N ASN A 201 2.84 -13.48 -12.00
CA ASN A 201 2.62 -12.90 -10.66
C ASN A 201 1.14 -12.60 -10.45
N ASN A 202 0.69 -12.63 -9.20
CA ASN A 202 -0.71 -12.34 -8.87
C ASN A 202 -0.81 -11.45 -7.62
N PRO A 203 -0.92 -10.12 -7.76
CA PRO A 203 -0.99 -9.36 -9.03
C PRO A 203 0.39 -9.03 -9.66
N GLN A 204 0.40 -8.49 -10.88
CA GLN A 204 1.63 -8.18 -11.63
C GLN A 204 2.45 -7.02 -11.02
N VAL A 205 1.81 -5.87 -10.80
CA VAL A 205 2.49 -4.61 -10.46
C VAL A 205 1.56 -3.64 -9.74
N SER A 206 2.08 -2.91 -8.76
CA SER A 206 1.40 -1.76 -8.15
C SER A 206 2.35 -0.57 -8.01
N ASP A 207 1.83 0.61 -8.32
CA ASP A 207 2.46 1.90 -8.12
C ASP A 207 1.49 2.86 -7.43
N ASN A 208 1.86 3.32 -6.24
CA ASN A 208 1.02 4.19 -5.42
C ASN A 208 1.44 5.65 -5.41
N THR A 209 2.42 6.04 -6.21
CA THR A 209 2.91 7.42 -6.25
C THR A 209 2.45 8.09 -7.54
N GLU A 210 1.54 9.06 -7.41
CA GLU A 210 0.97 9.78 -8.56
C GLU A 210 2.05 10.52 -9.36
N GLY A 211 2.04 10.31 -10.68
CA GLY A 211 2.77 11.13 -11.66
C GLY A 211 4.29 11.14 -11.55
N SER A 212 4.92 10.17 -10.86
CA SER A 212 6.35 10.24 -10.57
C SER A 212 7.23 9.16 -11.20
N ASN A 213 6.82 7.89 -11.20
CA ASN A 213 7.60 6.84 -11.86
C ASN A 213 7.30 6.79 -13.37
N ILE A 214 8.24 6.28 -14.17
CA ILE A 214 8.10 6.17 -15.62
C ILE A 214 8.23 4.70 -15.99
N TRP A 215 7.18 4.14 -16.60
CA TRP A 215 7.09 2.71 -16.96
C TRP A 215 7.53 2.42 -18.41
N TYR A 216 8.35 3.31 -18.97
CA TYR A 216 8.89 3.20 -20.32
C TYR A 216 10.18 4.02 -20.47
N ASP A 217 10.96 3.75 -21.51
CA ASP A 217 12.05 4.63 -21.93
C ASP A 217 11.53 5.74 -22.83
N ALA A 218 11.76 6.99 -22.42
CA ALA A 218 11.25 8.16 -23.13
C ALA A 218 11.89 8.38 -24.51
N GLN A 219 13.10 7.85 -24.73
CA GLN A 219 13.83 8.04 -25.99
C GLN A 219 13.37 7.02 -27.05
N THR A 220 13.27 5.74 -26.68
CA THR A 220 12.87 4.69 -27.61
C THR A 220 11.35 4.49 -27.67
N LYS A 221 10.60 5.03 -26.70
CA LYS A 221 9.17 4.80 -26.52
C LYS A 221 8.90 3.30 -26.38
N GLU A 222 9.59 2.66 -25.43
CA GLU A 222 9.48 1.22 -25.20
C GLU A 222 9.27 0.94 -23.72
N GLY A 223 8.29 0.09 -23.42
CA GLY A 223 7.87 -0.28 -22.08
C GLY A 223 8.36 -1.67 -21.68
N ASN A 224 7.48 -2.41 -21.02
CA ASN A 224 7.71 -3.73 -20.47
C ASN A 224 6.84 -4.79 -21.17
N TYR A 225 7.20 -6.05 -21.02
CA TYR A 225 6.33 -7.16 -21.39
C TYR A 225 5.51 -7.62 -20.18
N TRP A 226 4.19 -7.70 -20.35
CA TRP A 226 3.24 -8.15 -19.33
C TRP A 226 2.52 -9.39 -19.82
N ALA A 227 2.65 -10.51 -19.10
CA ALA A 227 2.06 -11.79 -19.52
C ALA A 227 0.52 -11.79 -19.64
N ASP A 228 -0.16 -10.86 -18.96
CA ASP A 228 -1.61 -10.68 -19.02
C ASP A 228 -2.05 -9.55 -19.96
N TYR A 229 -1.12 -8.95 -20.73
CA TYR A 229 -1.45 -7.95 -21.73
C TYR A 229 -2.25 -8.58 -22.88
N LYS A 230 -3.43 -8.01 -23.14
CA LYS A 230 -4.38 -8.46 -24.17
C LYS A 230 -4.59 -7.45 -25.29
N GLY A 231 -3.84 -6.35 -25.29
CA GLY A 231 -3.94 -5.35 -26.34
C GLY A 231 -3.38 -5.86 -27.67
N LYS A 232 -3.55 -5.05 -28.70
CA LYS A 232 -3.15 -5.39 -30.08
C LYS A 232 -1.99 -4.52 -30.52
N ASP A 233 -1.23 -5.04 -31.48
CA ASP A 233 -0.22 -4.32 -32.25
C ASP A 233 -0.72 -4.33 -33.70
N ALA A 234 -1.35 -3.23 -34.13
CA ALA A 234 -2.00 -3.13 -35.43
C ALA A 234 -1.03 -2.71 -36.54
N ASP A 235 0.10 -2.10 -36.22
CA ASP A 235 1.08 -1.60 -37.17
C ASP A 235 2.33 -2.49 -37.31
N GLY A 236 2.45 -3.51 -36.47
CA GLY A 236 3.45 -4.57 -36.52
C GLY A 236 4.83 -4.10 -36.08
N ASP A 237 4.91 -3.17 -35.13
CA ASP A 237 6.17 -2.70 -34.57
C ASP A 237 6.65 -3.48 -33.33
N HIS A 238 5.88 -4.48 -32.87
CA HIS A 238 6.06 -5.31 -31.67
C HIS A 238 5.74 -4.60 -30.34
N VAL A 239 5.19 -3.39 -30.37
CA VAL A 239 4.66 -2.63 -29.24
C VAL A 239 3.14 -2.58 -29.37
N GLY A 240 2.44 -2.68 -28.24
CA GLY A 240 1.01 -2.65 -28.21
C GLY A 240 0.43 -1.24 -28.30
N ASP A 241 -0.66 -1.08 -29.03
CA ASP A 241 -1.37 0.20 -29.24
C ASP A 241 -2.26 0.62 -28.06
N THR A 242 -2.39 -0.24 -27.05
CA THR A 242 -3.22 0.02 -25.86
C THR A 242 -2.32 0.08 -24.63
N PRO A 243 -2.33 1.19 -23.88
CA PRO A 243 -1.54 1.28 -22.65
C PRO A 243 -1.91 0.18 -21.65
N TYR A 244 -0.89 -0.38 -20.98
CA TYR A 244 -1.08 -1.31 -19.88
C TYR A 244 -1.26 -0.52 -18.57
N PRO A 245 -2.38 -0.71 -17.83
CA PRO A 245 -2.62 -0.01 -16.59
C PRO A 245 -1.74 -0.56 -15.46
N ILE A 246 -1.10 0.35 -14.70
CA ILE A 246 -0.39 -0.01 -13.47
C ILE A 246 -1.38 0.14 -12.31
N LEU A 247 -1.56 -0.91 -11.51
CA LEU A 247 -2.51 -0.89 -10.40
C LEU A 247 -2.03 0.08 -9.31
N GLY A 248 -2.99 0.58 -8.52
CA GLY A 248 -2.72 1.54 -7.45
C GLY A 248 -3.28 2.94 -7.73
N PRO A 249 -3.25 3.82 -6.72
CA PRO A 249 -3.80 5.18 -6.80
C PRO A 249 -3.01 6.12 -7.72
N GLY A 250 -1.79 5.74 -8.13
CA GLY A 250 -0.91 6.63 -8.89
C GLY A 250 -1.41 6.96 -10.30
N GLY A 251 -2.40 6.19 -10.80
CA GLY A 251 -2.95 6.38 -12.14
C GLY A 251 -1.95 6.14 -13.27
N MET A 252 -0.88 5.39 -12.97
CA MET A 252 0.23 5.17 -13.89
C MET A 252 -0.13 4.16 -14.98
N VAL A 253 0.50 4.30 -16.14
CA VAL A 253 0.39 3.33 -17.24
C VAL A 253 1.78 3.05 -17.81
N ASP A 254 1.97 1.87 -18.35
CA ASP A 254 2.98 1.61 -19.37
C ASP A 254 2.34 1.90 -20.74
N PRO A 255 2.71 3.00 -21.40
CA PRO A 255 2.13 3.37 -22.69
C PRO A 255 2.64 2.54 -23.87
N TYR A 256 3.73 1.79 -23.70
CA TYR A 256 4.40 1.07 -24.79
C TYR A 256 4.65 -0.40 -24.41
N PRO A 257 3.62 -1.18 -24.03
CA PRO A 257 3.81 -2.56 -23.60
C PRO A 257 4.24 -3.43 -24.79
N PHE A 258 5.24 -4.29 -24.60
CA PHE A 258 5.61 -5.27 -25.62
C PHE A 258 4.53 -6.35 -25.75
N VAL A 259 4.23 -6.78 -26.98
CA VAL A 259 3.27 -7.87 -27.24
C VAL A 259 3.86 -9.27 -27.09
N GLU A 260 5.18 -9.37 -26.93
CA GLU A 260 5.88 -10.64 -26.70
C GLU A 260 7.03 -10.52 -25.71
N LYS A 261 7.30 -11.63 -25.02
CA LYS A 261 8.43 -11.75 -24.10
C LYS A 261 9.74 -11.42 -24.81
N ASP A 262 10.61 -10.67 -24.15
CA ASP A 262 11.90 -10.20 -24.67
C ASP A 262 11.79 -9.33 -25.94
N GLY A 263 10.65 -8.67 -26.16
CA GLY A 263 10.34 -7.95 -27.41
C GLY A 263 11.39 -6.91 -27.83
N TRP A 264 12.01 -6.21 -26.89
CA TRP A 264 13.07 -5.22 -27.15
C TRP A 264 14.31 -5.81 -27.85
N THR A 265 14.56 -7.11 -27.70
CA THR A 265 15.68 -7.80 -28.37
C THR A 265 15.32 -8.27 -29.78
N LYS A 266 14.02 -8.43 -30.06
CA LYS A 266 13.49 -9.03 -31.30
C LYS A 266 13.06 -7.98 -32.31
N LYS A 267 12.59 -6.82 -31.84
CA LYS A 267 12.16 -5.69 -32.65
C LYS A 267 13.27 -5.21 -33.59
N ARG A 268 12.86 -4.71 -34.76
CA ARG A 268 13.74 -4.20 -35.83
C ARG A 268 13.33 -2.83 -36.37
N ARG A 269 12.21 -2.29 -35.90
CA ARG A 269 11.65 -0.99 -36.30
C ARG A 269 11.60 -0.05 -35.09
N ALA A 270 11.58 1.26 -35.34
CA ALA A 270 11.30 2.23 -34.28
C ALA A 270 9.84 2.12 -33.83
N THR A 271 9.54 2.50 -32.59
CA THR A 271 8.16 2.50 -32.09
C THR A 271 7.35 3.57 -32.79
N ILE A 272 6.11 3.26 -33.12
CA ILE A 272 5.13 4.21 -33.66
C ILE A 272 4.28 4.71 -32.46
N ASP A 273 4.41 6.00 -32.15
CA ASP A 273 3.80 6.58 -30.95
C ASP A 273 2.31 6.91 -31.20
N HIS A 274 1.43 6.06 -30.68
CA HIS A 274 -0.02 6.29 -30.64
C HIS A 274 -0.51 6.79 -29.27
N TYR A 275 0.39 6.93 -28.29
CA TYR A 275 -0.03 7.22 -26.93
C TYR A 275 -0.42 8.68 -26.76
N GLU A 276 -1.71 8.89 -26.54
CA GLU A 276 -2.25 10.16 -26.06
C GLU A 276 -2.76 9.98 -24.63
N PRO A 277 -2.24 10.74 -23.64
CA PRO A 277 -2.77 10.71 -22.28
C PRO A 277 -4.27 11.00 -22.29
N ALA A 278 -5.05 10.19 -21.59
CA ALA A 278 -6.48 10.38 -21.52
C ALA A 278 -6.80 11.78 -20.97
N ALA A 279 -7.73 12.48 -21.62
CA ALA A 279 -8.25 13.73 -21.08
C ALA A 279 -8.81 13.49 -19.66
N PRO A 280 -8.67 14.45 -18.73
CA PRO A 280 -9.27 14.35 -17.41
C PRO A 280 -10.75 13.99 -17.56
N ARG A 281 -11.18 12.89 -16.92
CA ARG A 281 -12.60 12.54 -16.92
C ARG A 281 -13.38 13.66 -16.23
N PRO A 282 -14.51 14.13 -16.79
CA PRO A 282 -15.38 15.05 -16.07
C PRO A 282 -15.78 14.43 -14.73
N PRO A 283 -15.98 15.24 -13.67
CA PRO A 283 -16.40 14.73 -12.37
C PRO A 283 -17.68 13.92 -12.56
N ARG A 284 -17.65 12.69 -12.04
CA ARG A 284 -18.85 11.88 -11.89
C ARG A 284 -19.81 12.57 -10.92
N GLY A 285 -21.11 12.26 -11.01
CA GLY A 285 -22.09 12.87 -10.12
C GLY A 285 -21.76 12.54 -8.67
N VAL A 286 -21.67 13.54 -7.80
CA VAL A 286 -21.39 13.31 -6.38
C VAL A 286 -22.69 13.14 -5.61
N THR A 287 -22.77 12.09 -4.80
CA THR A 287 -23.88 11.84 -3.88
C THR A 287 -23.34 11.67 -2.47
N ILE A 288 -23.91 12.43 -1.54
CA ILE A 288 -23.65 12.31 -0.10
C ILE A 288 -24.60 11.26 0.45
N VAL A 289 -24.07 10.29 1.19
CA VAL A 289 -24.87 9.31 1.96
C VAL A 289 -24.66 9.57 3.44
N ALA A 290 -25.74 9.86 4.15
CA ALA A 290 -25.70 10.20 5.58
C ALA A 290 -26.48 9.19 6.40
N LEU A 291 -25.88 8.74 7.51
CA LEU A 291 -26.58 8.04 8.58
C LEU A 291 -26.95 9.04 9.67
N ALA A 292 -28.25 9.30 9.85
CA ALA A 292 -28.77 10.25 10.85
C ALA A 292 -29.98 9.66 11.58
N GLY A 293 -29.93 9.58 12.91
CA GLY A 293 -31.01 9.02 13.72
C GLY A 293 -31.42 7.57 13.34
N GLY A 294 -30.48 6.77 12.82
CA GLY A 294 -30.73 5.42 12.32
C GLY A 294 -31.33 5.33 10.92
N ALA A 295 -31.51 6.47 10.24
CA ALA A 295 -31.95 6.54 8.85
C ALA A 295 -30.77 6.77 7.90
N VAL A 296 -30.72 6.02 6.79
CA VAL A 296 -29.76 6.26 5.70
C VAL A 296 -30.44 7.08 4.61
N LYS A 297 -29.88 8.25 4.32
CA LYS A 297 -30.39 9.20 3.32
C LYS A 297 -29.32 9.49 2.28
N ALA A 298 -29.70 9.58 1.01
CA ALA A 298 -28.82 9.97 -0.08
C ALA A 298 -29.26 11.34 -0.64
N MET A 299 -28.32 12.24 -0.88
CA MET A 299 -28.61 13.60 -1.32
C MET A 299 -27.50 14.18 -2.19
N ARG A 300 -27.86 15.15 -3.03
CA ARG A 300 -26.89 15.93 -3.81
C ARG A 300 -26.26 17.02 -2.94
N PRO A 301 -25.01 17.44 -3.23
CA PRO A 301 -24.36 18.54 -2.53
C PRO A 301 -25.12 19.88 -2.52
N ASP A 302 -25.97 20.12 -3.53
CA ASP A 302 -26.76 21.35 -3.70
C ASP A 302 -28.21 21.22 -3.19
N ALA A 303 -28.56 20.11 -2.53
CA ALA A 303 -29.92 19.85 -2.09
C ALA A 303 -30.36 20.83 -0.98
N SER A 304 -31.54 21.45 -1.12
CA SER A 304 -32.07 22.40 -0.12
C SER A 304 -32.74 21.75 1.09
N GLN A 305 -32.91 20.43 1.07
CA GLN A 305 -33.59 19.61 2.06
C GLN A 305 -32.91 18.24 2.12
N PRO A 306 -33.01 17.51 3.25
CA PRO A 306 -32.45 16.16 3.32
C PRO A 306 -33.18 15.26 2.31
N GLY A 307 -32.44 14.44 1.58
CA GLY A 307 -33.03 13.48 0.65
C GLY A 307 -33.95 12.47 1.35
N ASP A 308 -34.77 11.77 0.56
CA ASP A 308 -35.58 10.67 1.04
C ASP A 308 -34.71 9.53 1.62
N LEU A 309 -35.36 8.62 2.35
CA LEU A 309 -34.71 7.37 2.74
C LEU A 309 -34.16 6.66 1.51
N LEU A 310 -32.93 6.16 1.61
CA LEU A 310 -32.29 5.45 0.51
C LEU A 310 -33.12 4.23 0.08
N ALA A 311 -33.67 3.49 1.03
CA ALA A 311 -34.62 2.41 0.79
C ALA A 311 -35.60 2.24 1.98
N GLY A 312 -36.68 1.47 1.78
CA GLY A 312 -37.67 1.21 2.83
C GLY A 312 -37.10 0.54 4.09
N ASP A 313 -36.05 -0.26 3.92
CA ASP A 313 -35.32 -0.96 5.00
C ASP A 313 -34.21 -0.10 5.66
N SER A 314 -34.01 1.14 5.23
CA SER A 314 -32.95 2.03 5.74
C SER A 314 -33.34 2.73 7.04
N ARG A 315 -33.86 1.97 8.01
CA ARG A 315 -34.24 2.44 9.36
C ARG A 315 -33.56 1.55 10.41
N ASN A 316 -33.29 2.11 11.59
CA ASN A 316 -32.57 1.46 12.70
C ASN A 316 -31.13 1.00 12.33
N VAL A 317 -30.54 1.61 11.31
CA VAL A 317 -29.17 1.33 10.87
C VAL A 317 -28.19 1.88 11.90
N THR A 318 -27.20 1.09 12.31
CA THR A 318 -26.19 1.53 13.28
C THR A 318 -24.84 1.83 12.64
N GLN A 319 -24.55 1.23 11.48
CA GLN A 319 -23.32 1.46 10.71
C GLN A 319 -23.59 1.40 9.21
N ILE A 320 -22.80 2.17 8.45
CA ILE A 320 -22.78 2.14 6.98
C ILE A 320 -21.35 2.03 6.48
N ALA A 321 -21.16 1.36 5.33
CA ALA A 321 -19.92 1.32 4.57
C ALA A 321 -20.19 1.47 3.06
N LEU A 322 -19.23 2.00 2.31
CA LEU A 322 -19.31 2.15 0.85
C LEU A 322 -18.48 1.06 0.17
N GLY A 323 -19.04 0.43 -0.87
CA GLY A 323 -18.31 -0.48 -1.74
C GLY A 323 -17.25 0.22 -2.59
N THR A 324 -16.28 -0.53 -3.08
CA THR A 324 -15.24 -0.01 -3.98
C THR A 324 -15.76 0.39 -5.36
N ASP A 325 -17.00 0.02 -5.68
CA ASP A 325 -17.72 0.48 -6.87
C ASP A 325 -18.20 1.94 -6.76
N GLU A 326 -18.01 2.57 -5.59
CA GLU A 326 -18.47 3.92 -5.25
C GLU A 326 -19.97 4.13 -5.48
N ARG A 327 -20.76 3.05 -5.42
CA ARG A 327 -22.19 3.04 -5.76
C ARG A 327 -23.04 2.21 -4.82
N THR A 328 -22.46 1.20 -4.17
CA THR A 328 -23.17 0.31 -3.25
C THR A 328 -22.92 0.73 -1.80
N VAL A 329 -24.00 0.95 -1.04
CA VAL A 329 -23.95 1.16 0.42
C VAL A 329 -24.34 -0.12 1.13
N TYR A 330 -23.51 -0.53 2.09
CA TYR A 330 -23.79 -1.62 3.01
C TYR A 330 -24.29 -1.03 4.33
N SER A 331 -25.56 -1.28 4.64
CA SER A 331 -26.20 -0.87 5.89
C SER A 331 -26.24 -2.04 6.87
N TYR A 332 -25.73 -1.84 8.08
CA TYR A 332 -25.78 -2.83 9.15
C TYR A 332 -26.90 -2.46 10.16
N THR A 333 -27.82 -3.40 10.40
CA THR A 333 -28.98 -3.24 11.30
C THR A 333 -29.33 -4.57 11.94
N ASP A 334 -29.50 -4.63 13.26
CA ASP A 334 -29.96 -5.82 13.99
C ASP A 334 -29.26 -7.14 13.61
N ARG A 335 -27.93 -7.10 13.40
CA ARG A 335 -27.13 -8.24 12.90
C ARG A 335 -27.45 -8.69 11.47
N PHE A 336 -27.97 -7.79 10.66
CA PHE A 336 -28.10 -7.99 9.23
C PHE A 336 -27.29 -6.95 8.49
N VAL A 337 -26.72 -7.35 7.35
CA VAL A 337 -26.28 -6.41 6.33
C VAL A 337 -27.23 -6.44 5.14
N VAL A 338 -27.49 -5.25 4.62
CA VAL A 338 -28.20 -5.03 3.35
C VAL A 338 -27.31 -4.20 2.44
N ALA A 339 -27.06 -4.67 1.22
CA ALA A 339 -26.42 -3.87 0.17
C ALA A 339 -27.52 -3.10 -0.59
N GLN A 340 -27.30 -1.82 -0.84
CA GLN A 340 -28.26 -0.91 -1.45
C GLN A 340 -27.59 -0.08 -2.54
N ASP A 341 -28.19 -0.02 -3.72
CA ASP A 341 -27.76 0.88 -4.80
C ASP A 341 -28.13 2.32 -4.43
N ILE A 342 -27.13 3.22 -4.41
CA ILE A 342 -27.30 4.62 -3.99
C ILE A 342 -28.25 5.41 -4.90
N VAL A 343 -28.37 5.01 -6.17
CA VAL A 343 -29.15 5.72 -7.19
C VAL A 343 -30.60 5.28 -7.18
N THR A 344 -30.83 3.97 -7.18
CA THR A 344 -32.17 3.39 -7.32
C THR A 344 -32.83 3.07 -6.00
N GLY A 345 -32.06 2.98 -4.92
CA GLY A 345 -32.54 2.50 -3.62
C GLY A 345 -32.82 0.99 -3.60
N ASN A 346 -32.50 0.27 -4.68
CA ASN A 346 -32.73 -1.17 -4.74
C ASN A 346 -31.82 -1.88 -3.74
N ALA A 347 -32.42 -2.69 -2.89
CA ALA A 347 -31.72 -3.51 -1.90
C ALA A 347 -31.50 -4.94 -2.40
N THR A 348 -30.38 -5.55 -2.03
CA THR A 348 -30.19 -6.99 -2.10
C THR A 348 -30.87 -7.68 -0.91
N THR A 349 -30.94 -9.02 -0.96
CA THR A 349 -31.40 -9.81 0.19
C THR A 349 -30.57 -9.52 1.43
N LYS A 350 -31.26 -9.35 2.59
CA LYS A 350 -30.60 -9.18 3.90
C LYS A 350 -29.80 -10.43 4.25
N ARG A 351 -28.59 -10.25 4.76
CA ARG A 351 -27.72 -11.35 5.21
C ARG A 351 -27.54 -11.30 6.72
N SER A 352 -27.87 -12.39 7.41
CA SER A 352 -27.71 -12.48 8.86
C SER A 352 -26.24 -12.69 9.24
N LEU A 353 -25.85 -12.10 10.35
CA LEU A 353 -24.54 -12.19 10.95
C LEU A 353 -24.66 -12.63 12.41
N THR A 354 -23.61 -13.23 12.92
CA THR A 354 -23.45 -13.61 14.33
C THR A 354 -22.68 -12.56 15.11
N VAL A 355 -21.86 -11.76 14.42
CA VAL A 355 -21.04 -10.68 14.96
C VAL A 355 -21.76 -9.34 14.89
N ASP A 356 -21.57 -8.53 15.94
CA ASP A 356 -22.01 -7.14 16.02
C ASP A 356 -20.81 -6.21 16.24
N GLY A 357 -20.76 -5.12 15.48
CA GLY A 357 -19.64 -4.20 15.48
C GLY A 357 -19.56 -3.31 14.24
N VAL A 358 -18.34 -2.96 13.86
CA VAL A 358 -18.07 -2.01 12.77
C VAL A 358 -18.08 -2.74 11.44
N VAL A 359 -18.80 -2.19 10.46
CA VAL A 359 -18.87 -2.71 9.09
C VAL A 359 -17.85 -2.01 8.20
N ALA A 360 -17.18 -2.77 7.33
CA ALA A 360 -16.32 -2.25 6.29
C ALA A 360 -16.38 -3.12 5.03
N ALA A 361 -16.52 -2.49 3.86
CA ALA A 361 -16.31 -3.18 2.59
C ALA A 361 -14.81 -3.35 2.38
N ASN A 362 -14.39 -4.59 2.09
CA ASN A 362 -13.00 -4.84 1.78
C ASN A 362 -12.67 -4.20 0.44
N ARG A 363 -11.43 -3.72 0.29
CA ARG A 363 -11.02 -3.05 -0.93
C ARG A 363 -10.78 -4.01 -2.11
N ASP A 364 -10.93 -5.31 -1.88
CA ASP A 364 -10.98 -6.32 -2.95
C ASP A 364 -12.22 -6.18 -3.85
N GLY A 365 -13.28 -5.49 -3.41
CA GLY A 365 -14.56 -5.37 -4.12
C GLY A 365 -15.41 -6.64 -4.11
N HIS A 366 -14.96 -7.68 -3.42
CA HIS A 366 -15.59 -8.99 -3.37
C HIS A 366 -15.96 -9.43 -1.95
N SER A 367 -15.45 -8.75 -0.92
CA SER A 367 -15.74 -9.09 0.47
C SER A 367 -16.29 -7.91 1.28
N LEU A 368 -17.14 -8.22 2.26
CA LEU A 368 -17.57 -7.30 3.31
C LEU A 368 -17.21 -7.90 4.66
N MET A 369 -16.93 -7.06 5.65
CA MET A 369 -16.59 -7.52 6.99
C MET A 369 -17.38 -6.81 8.06
N VAL A 370 -17.70 -7.55 9.13
CA VAL A 370 -18.14 -7.00 10.41
C VAL A 370 -17.17 -7.45 11.48
N VAL A 371 -16.52 -6.49 12.14
CA VAL A 371 -15.53 -6.73 13.19
C VAL A 371 -16.13 -6.25 14.51
N GLY A 372 -16.14 -7.12 15.51
CA GLY A 372 -16.73 -6.83 16.81
C GLY A 372 -15.99 -7.52 17.96
N PRO A 373 -16.40 -7.26 19.22
CA PRO A 373 -15.82 -7.91 20.40
C PRO A 373 -16.04 -9.42 20.44
N SER A 374 -17.02 -9.93 19.69
CA SER A 374 -17.34 -11.35 19.60
C SER A 374 -16.63 -12.08 18.47
N GLY A 375 -15.78 -11.41 17.69
CA GLY A 375 -15.08 -11.99 16.54
C GLY A 375 -15.20 -11.13 15.28
N VAL A 376 -14.87 -11.74 14.15
CA VAL A 376 -14.99 -11.14 12.82
C VAL A 376 -15.79 -12.06 11.92
N GLU A 377 -16.68 -11.49 11.13
CA GLU A 377 -17.41 -12.22 10.09
C GLU A 377 -17.14 -11.55 8.74
N GLN A 378 -16.54 -12.30 7.81
CA GLN A 378 -16.30 -11.88 6.43
C GLN A 378 -17.33 -12.54 5.53
N ILE A 379 -17.99 -11.75 4.69
CA ILE A 379 -18.98 -12.19 3.70
C ILE A 379 -18.35 -12.07 2.33
N ASP A 380 -18.32 -13.16 1.58
CA ASP A 380 -18.08 -13.14 0.14
C ASP A 380 -19.34 -12.62 -0.58
N LEU A 381 -19.21 -11.55 -1.33
CA LEU A 381 -20.33 -10.82 -1.93
C LEU A 381 -20.93 -11.55 -3.15
N GLU A 382 -20.16 -12.41 -3.81
CA GLU A 382 -20.59 -13.16 -5.00
C GLU A 382 -21.36 -14.42 -4.61
N THR A 383 -20.77 -15.24 -3.74
CA THR A 383 -21.32 -16.52 -3.28
C THR A 383 -22.26 -16.36 -2.09
N GLY A 384 -22.07 -15.31 -1.29
CA GLY A 384 -22.80 -15.09 -0.06
C GLY A 384 -22.35 -15.95 1.12
N GLN A 385 -21.22 -16.63 1.00
CA GLN A 385 -20.65 -17.42 2.10
C GLN A 385 -20.06 -16.52 3.17
N ASN A 386 -20.26 -16.90 4.43
CA ASN A 386 -19.69 -16.21 5.58
C ASN A 386 -18.59 -17.06 6.20
N GLU A 387 -17.47 -16.42 6.53
CA GLU A 387 -16.37 -17.01 7.30
C GLU A 387 -16.24 -16.24 8.63
N TYR A 388 -16.14 -17.00 9.72
CA TYR A 388 -15.96 -16.44 11.06
C TYR A 388 -14.51 -16.60 11.52
N PHE A 389 -13.99 -15.57 12.18
CA PHE A 389 -12.68 -15.59 12.79
C PHE A 389 -12.70 -15.12 14.25
N ASP A 390 -11.88 -15.76 15.09
CA ASP A 390 -11.73 -15.35 16.47
C ASP A 390 -10.97 -14.03 16.57
N TYR A 391 -11.61 -13.05 17.21
CA TYR A 391 -11.02 -11.77 17.54
C TYR A 391 -11.60 -11.30 18.87
N HIS A 392 -10.72 -10.83 19.76
CA HIS A 392 -11.08 -10.45 21.13
C HIS A 392 -10.80 -8.98 21.44
N GLY A 393 -10.46 -8.19 20.42
CA GLY A 393 -10.30 -6.74 20.55
C GLY A 393 -11.65 -6.03 20.53
N ARG A 394 -11.63 -4.75 20.89
CA ARG A 394 -12.81 -3.88 20.81
C ARG A 394 -12.54 -2.84 19.71
N PRO A 395 -13.11 -3.04 18.51
CA PRO A 395 -12.85 -2.15 17.39
C PRO A 395 -13.57 -0.81 17.59
N GLU A 396 -12.87 0.28 17.33
CA GLU A 396 -13.42 1.65 17.30
C GLU A 396 -13.61 2.13 15.87
N ALA A 397 -12.66 1.81 14.99
CA ALA A 397 -12.70 2.11 13.56
C ALA A 397 -11.95 1.04 12.76
N LEU A 398 -12.30 0.90 11.49
CA LEU A 398 -11.67 -0.04 10.56
C LEU A 398 -11.10 0.70 9.36
N ALA A 399 -9.93 0.25 8.91
CA ALA A 399 -9.36 0.67 7.63
C ALA A 399 -8.88 -0.57 6.85
N PRO A 400 -9.69 -1.08 5.91
CA PRO A 400 -9.30 -2.19 5.04
C PRO A 400 -8.12 -1.82 4.15
N SER A 401 -7.09 -2.68 4.13
CA SER A 401 -5.98 -2.55 3.20
C SER A 401 -6.38 -3.11 1.84
N TYR A 402 -6.00 -2.41 0.77
CA TYR A 402 -6.04 -2.98 -0.59
C TYR A 402 -4.69 -3.55 -1.04
N LYS A 403 -3.64 -3.23 -0.28
CA LYS A 403 -2.26 -3.60 -0.58
C LYS A 403 -2.00 -5.06 -0.21
N HIS A 404 -2.61 -5.44 0.89
CA HIS A 404 -2.46 -6.70 1.58
C HIS A 404 -3.84 -7.21 1.95
N ASN A 405 -4.00 -8.52 2.07
CA ASN A 405 -5.26 -9.09 2.53
C ASN A 405 -5.38 -9.03 4.07
N HIS A 406 -5.40 -7.81 4.61
CA HIS A 406 -5.58 -7.53 6.03
C HIS A 406 -6.41 -6.25 6.25
N VAL A 407 -6.90 -6.09 7.47
CA VAL A 407 -7.61 -4.89 7.93
C VAL A 407 -6.87 -4.31 9.12
N PHE A 408 -6.74 -2.99 9.13
CA PHE A 408 -6.26 -2.25 10.30
C PHE A 408 -7.45 -1.94 11.21
N VAL A 409 -7.36 -2.39 12.45
CA VAL A 409 -8.43 -2.27 13.45
C VAL A 409 -7.96 -1.35 14.56
N ALA A 410 -8.56 -0.17 14.67
CA ALA A 410 -8.29 0.76 15.76
C ALA A 410 -8.86 0.20 17.06
N THR A 411 -8.04 0.17 18.11
CA THR A 411 -8.41 -0.26 19.46
C THR A 411 -7.77 0.66 20.50
N SER A 412 -8.24 0.58 21.74
CA SER A 412 -7.62 1.26 22.88
C SER A 412 -6.11 0.99 23.10
N ARG A 413 -5.54 -0.07 22.50
CA ARG A 413 -4.11 -0.42 22.61
C ARG A 413 -3.26 0.07 21.43
N GLY A 414 -3.89 0.62 20.39
CA GLY A 414 -3.26 0.95 19.11
C GLY A 414 -4.00 0.33 17.94
N ILE A 415 -3.28 0.02 16.86
CA ILE A 415 -3.88 -0.53 15.62
C ILE A 415 -3.53 -2.01 15.49
N ASP A 416 -4.52 -2.89 15.65
CA ASP A 416 -4.35 -4.31 15.39
C ASP A 416 -4.28 -4.56 13.88
N LEU A 417 -3.29 -5.35 13.45
CA LEU A 417 -3.16 -5.83 12.08
C LEU A 417 -3.87 -7.18 11.97
N LEU A 418 -5.04 -7.24 11.33
CA LEU A 418 -5.87 -8.46 11.27
C LEU A 418 -5.81 -9.12 9.88
N TYR A 419 -5.26 -10.33 9.78
CA TYR A 419 -5.17 -11.08 8.53
C TYR A 419 -6.37 -12.00 8.30
N LEU A 420 -7.00 -11.87 7.14
CA LEU A 420 -8.26 -12.55 6.87
C LEU A 420 -8.04 -14.03 6.50
N ASN A 421 -7.20 -14.30 5.50
CA ASN A 421 -6.96 -15.67 5.01
C ASN A 421 -6.09 -16.55 5.93
N LEU A 422 -5.68 -16.05 7.10
CA LEU A 422 -4.87 -16.80 8.08
C LEU A 422 -5.70 -17.18 9.33
N GLY A 423 -7.02 -17.22 9.19
CA GLY A 423 -7.95 -17.51 10.28
C GLY A 423 -8.14 -16.32 11.23
N GLY A 424 -8.08 -15.08 10.72
CA GLY A 424 -8.27 -13.85 11.52
C GLY A 424 -7.23 -13.64 12.62
N ARG A 425 -5.99 -14.06 12.40
CA ARG A 425 -4.92 -13.83 13.39
C ARG A 425 -4.55 -12.35 13.44
N THR A 426 -4.26 -11.88 14.66
CA THR A 426 -3.62 -10.59 14.92
C THR A 426 -2.13 -10.80 15.19
N PRO A 427 -1.25 -10.85 14.16
CA PRO A 427 0.18 -11.05 14.37
C PRO A 427 0.88 -9.88 15.06
N TYR A 428 0.32 -8.68 14.98
CA TYR A 428 0.95 -7.47 15.51
C TYR A 428 -0.07 -6.38 15.86
N THR A 429 0.19 -5.63 16.92
CA THR A 429 -0.53 -4.39 17.26
C THR A 429 0.49 -3.25 17.13
N ILE A 430 0.22 -2.31 16.21
CA ILE A 430 1.01 -1.09 16.05
C ILE A 430 0.74 -0.20 17.27
N PRO A 431 1.74 0.06 18.12
CA PRO A 431 1.54 0.95 19.27
C PRO A 431 1.35 2.38 18.78
N LEU A 432 0.31 3.03 19.29
CA LEU A 432 0.06 4.47 19.16
C LEU A 432 0.43 5.17 20.48
N ASP A 433 0.50 6.51 20.46
CA ASP A 433 0.75 7.32 21.66
C ASP A 433 -0.41 7.27 22.68
N GLY A 434 -1.59 6.82 22.24
CA GLY A 434 -2.76 6.59 23.08
C GLY A 434 -3.92 5.97 22.30
N PRO A 435 -5.09 5.80 22.93
CA PRO A 435 -6.29 5.35 22.24
C PRO A 435 -6.66 6.30 21.08
N PRO A 436 -6.94 5.78 19.88
CA PRO A 436 -7.32 6.61 18.75
C PRO A 436 -8.77 7.13 18.92
N ALA A 437 -8.98 8.44 18.82
CA ALA A 437 -10.33 9.02 18.75
C ALA A 437 -10.94 8.91 17.35
N ALA A 438 -10.10 8.98 16.31
CA ALA A 438 -10.49 8.85 14.92
C ALA A 438 -9.32 8.30 14.09
N MET A 439 -9.64 7.63 12.98
CA MET A 439 -8.65 7.04 12.09
C MET A 439 -9.07 7.22 10.63
N ALA A 440 -8.13 7.66 9.79
CA ALA A 440 -8.32 7.76 8.34
C ALA A 440 -7.14 7.12 7.61
N MET A 441 -7.42 6.27 6.63
CA MET A 441 -6.40 5.70 5.75
C MET A 441 -6.32 6.52 4.47
N ALA A 442 -5.10 6.80 4.01
CA ALA A 442 -4.84 7.46 2.75
C ALA A 442 -5.43 6.66 1.57
N GLY A 443 -5.79 7.30 0.46
CA GLY A 443 -6.29 6.63 -0.74
C GLY A 443 -5.30 5.58 -1.26
N SER A 444 -4.02 5.94 -1.23
CA SER A 444 -2.83 5.14 -1.47
C SER A 444 -2.55 4.09 -0.43
N GLY A 445 -3.26 4.09 0.70
CA GLY A 445 -3.10 3.09 1.75
C GLY A 445 -1.67 3.00 2.27
N THR A 446 -0.78 3.95 1.96
CA THR A 446 0.61 4.01 2.45
C THR A 446 0.70 4.54 3.87
N ARG A 447 -0.31 5.31 4.28
CA ARG A 447 -0.40 5.94 5.59
C ARG A 447 -1.77 5.77 6.21
N ILE A 448 -1.77 5.66 7.53
CA ILE A 448 -2.95 5.85 8.38
C ILE A 448 -2.67 7.05 9.29
N TYR A 449 -3.63 7.94 9.38
CA TYR A 449 -3.62 9.08 10.30
C TYR A 449 -4.55 8.75 11.45
N ALA A 450 -4.02 8.70 12.66
CA ALA A 450 -4.76 8.38 13.88
C ALA A 450 -4.72 9.57 14.84
N ALA A 451 -5.88 10.20 15.07
CA ALA A 451 -6.01 11.24 16.08
C ALA A 451 -6.02 10.61 17.46
N ILE A 452 -5.22 11.11 18.39
CA ILE A 452 -5.10 10.51 19.72
C ILE A 452 -6.08 11.18 20.71
N ALA A 453 -6.89 10.35 21.38
CA ALA A 453 -7.95 10.82 22.26
C ALA A 453 -7.44 11.71 23.39
N GLY A 454 -8.06 12.87 23.57
CA GLY A 454 -7.70 13.86 24.59
C GLY A 454 -6.39 14.60 24.33
N MET A 455 -5.69 14.30 23.24
CA MET A 455 -4.45 14.93 22.83
C MET A 455 -4.66 15.80 21.59
N ARG A 456 -3.70 16.70 21.33
CA ARG A 456 -3.67 17.56 20.15
C ARG A 456 -2.61 17.08 19.15
N ILE A 457 -2.60 15.78 18.90
CA ILE A 457 -1.66 15.13 18.00
C ILE A 457 -2.38 14.13 17.09
N ILE A 458 -1.79 13.92 15.93
CA ILE A 458 -2.15 12.87 14.99
C ILE A 458 -0.89 12.03 14.76
N ASP A 459 -0.97 10.75 15.09
CA ASP A 459 0.07 9.78 14.74
C ASP A 459 -0.07 9.41 13.26
N VAL A 460 1.05 9.48 12.54
CA VAL A 460 1.15 9.07 11.13
C VAL A 460 1.81 7.70 11.07
N VAL A 461 0.99 6.70 10.81
CA VAL A 461 1.38 5.29 10.75
C VAL A 461 1.71 4.91 9.33
N ASP A 462 2.88 4.33 9.12
CA ASP A 462 3.26 3.72 7.85
C ASP A 462 2.72 2.28 7.80
N THR A 463 1.99 1.95 6.74
CA THR A 463 1.29 0.67 6.58
C THR A 463 2.17 -0.45 6.02
N GLU A 464 3.41 -0.14 5.63
CA GLU A 464 4.42 -1.11 5.22
C GLU A 464 5.44 -1.36 6.32
N GLN A 465 5.80 -0.30 7.04
CA GLN A 465 6.70 -0.37 8.19
C GLN A 465 5.94 -0.69 9.49
N TYR A 466 4.61 -0.75 9.48
CA TYR A 466 3.75 -1.04 10.64
C TYR A 466 4.17 -0.29 11.90
N ALA A 467 4.47 1.00 11.75
CA ALA A 467 5.00 1.84 12.84
C ALA A 467 4.53 3.28 12.67
N VAL A 468 4.41 3.99 13.79
CA VAL A 468 4.30 5.46 13.78
C VAL A 468 5.64 6.02 13.26
N THR A 469 5.61 6.66 12.10
CA THR A 469 6.80 7.24 11.45
C THR A 469 6.87 8.75 11.61
N ASP A 470 5.74 9.39 11.88
CA ASP A 470 5.67 10.82 12.04
C ASP A 470 4.50 11.25 12.95
N ARG A 471 4.50 12.52 13.36
CA ARG A 471 3.43 13.15 14.12
C ARG A 471 3.10 14.54 13.59
N ILE A 472 1.82 14.87 13.60
CA ILE A 472 1.30 16.19 13.26
C ILE A 472 0.66 16.78 14.52
N THR A 473 1.11 17.97 14.94
CA THR A 473 0.46 18.74 15.99
C THR A 473 -0.70 19.54 15.40
N ILE A 474 -1.82 19.56 16.11
CA ILE A 474 -3.04 20.28 15.73
C ILE A 474 -3.47 21.23 16.87
N ASP A 475 -4.38 22.17 16.61
CA ASP A 475 -4.81 23.14 17.64
C ASP A 475 -6.08 22.70 18.39
N VAL A 476 -6.75 21.66 17.86
CA VAL A 476 -8.01 21.10 18.40
C VAL A 476 -7.85 19.67 18.90
N GLN A 477 -8.81 19.23 19.73
CA GLN A 477 -9.00 17.80 19.98
C GLN A 477 -9.86 17.24 18.85
N ALA A 478 -9.28 16.32 18.08
CA ALA A 478 -9.92 15.79 16.89
C ALA A 478 -10.98 14.73 17.25
N THR A 479 -12.12 14.81 16.58
CA THR A 479 -13.24 13.86 16.69
C THR A 479 -13.44 13.05 15.41
N SER A 480 -12.98 13.56 14.26
CA SER A 480 -13.05 12.90 12.96
C SER A 480 -11.89 13.36 12.07
N LEU A 481 -11.55 12.54 11.09
CA LEU A 481 -10.47 12.79 10.14
C LEU A 481 -10.92 12.44 8.72
N ALA A 482 -10.51 13.22 7.73
CA ALA A 482 -10.61 12.87 6.32
C ALA A 482 -9.39 13.39 5.56
N ILE A 483 -8.97 12.69 4.50
CA ILE A 483 -7.74 13.00 3.75
C ILE A 483 -8.14 13.42 2.33
N SER A 484 -7.48 14.44 1.77
CA SER A 484 -7.69 14.82 0.37
C SER A 484 -7.31 13.66 -0.58
N PRO A 485 -7.94 13.53 -1.76
CA PRO A 485 -7.57 12.51 -2.74
C PRO A 485 -6.10 12.56 -3.18
N ARG A 486 -5.49 13.75 -3.13
CA ARG A 486 -4.07 13.99 -3.42
C ARG A 486 -3.13 13.74 -2.25
N GLU A 487 -3.67 13.43 -1.07
CA GLU A 487 -2.93 13.12 0.16
C GLU A 487 -2.00 14.25 0.64
N ASP A 488 -2.34 15.49 0.30
CA ASP A 488 -1.60 16.70 0.65
C ASP A 488 -2.22 17.46 1.84
N ILE A 489 -3.53 17.30 2.07
CA ILE A 489 -4.30 17.96 3.12
C ILE A 489 -5.02 16.92 3.99
N LEU A 490 -4.90 17.07 5.31
CA LEU A 490 -5.67 16.35 6.31
C LEU A 490 -6.73 17.29 6.90
N TYR A 491 -8.00 16.93 6.74
CA TYR A 491 -9.14 17.61 7.36
C TYR A 491 -9.41 17.02 8.73
N VAL A 492 -9.48 17.89 9.73
CA VAL A 492 -9.59 17.52 11.15
C VAL A 492 -10.85 18.14 11.73
N GLY A 493 -11.82 17.29 12.07
CA GLY A 493 -13.07 17.69 12.71
C GLY A 493 -12.89 17.78 14.22
N SER A 494 -13.60 18.71 14.85
CA SER A 494 -13.55 18.92 16.30
C SER A 494 -14.90 19.39 16.85
N GLY A 495 -14.98 19.57 18.16
CA GLY A 495 -16.15 20.15 18.82
C GLY A 495 -16.46 21.61 18.44
N ASN A 496 -15.54 22.33 17.79
CA ASN A 496 -15.71 23.76 17.46
C ASN A 496 -15.72 24.05 15.94
N GLY A 497 -15.44 23.04 15.12
CA GLY A 497 -15.34 23.21 13.67
C GLY A 497 -14.32 22.27 13.02
N VAL A 498 -13.84 22.67 11.84
CA VAL A 498 -12.92 21.88 11.02
C VAL A 498 -11.65 22.67 10.68
N GLU A 499 -10.51 21.99 10.70
CA GLU A 499 -9.20 22.50 10.31
C GLU A 499 -8.69 21.72 9.09
N ALA A 500 -8.13 22.41 8.10
CA ALA A 500 -7.36 21.79 7.01
C ALA A 500 -5.88 21.95 7.32
N VAL A 501 -5.17 20.84 7.49
CA VAL A 501 -3.75 20.79 7.84
C VAL A 501 -2.97 20.28 6.64
N ALA A 502 -2.02 21.07 6.14
CA ALA A 502 -1.09 20.62 5.11
C ALA A 502 -0.17 19.56 5.72
N ILE A 503 -0.20 18.35 5.17
CA ILE A 503 0.48 17.16 5.72
C ILE A 503 2.00 17.35 5.70
N ARG A 504 2.53 17.80 4.56
CA ARG A 504 3.97 17.95 4.35
C ARG A 504 4.56 19.07 5.21
N GLU A 505 3.90 20.22 5.25
CA GLU A 505 4.36 21.38 6.01
C GLU A 505 3.99 21.29 7.50
N LYS A 506 3.07 20.39 7.87
CA LYS A 506 2.50 20.22 9.21
C LYS A 506 1.95 21.53 9.77
N LYS A 507 1.22 22.26 8.92
CA LYS A 507 0.71 23.59 9.24
C LYS A 507 -0.75 23.68 8.89
N LEU A 508 -1.48 24.41 9.74
CA LEU A 508 -2.84 24.84 9.44
C LEU A 508 -2.85 25.66 8.15
N ALA A 509 -3.63 25.22 7.17
CA ALA A 509 -3.86 25.89 5.90
C ALA A 509 -5.12 26.78 5.97
N SER A 510 -6.20 26.26 6.55
CA SER A 510 -7.47 26.97 6.70
C SER A 510 -8.31 26.35 7.83
N SER A 511 -9.31 27.07 8.30
CA SER A 511 -10.24 26.59 9.34
C SER A 511 -11.64 27.17 9.15
N ALA A 512 -12.67 26.43 9.52
CA ALA A 512 -14.05 26.91 9.59
C ALA A 512 -14.68 26.52 10.94
N ALA A 513 -15.34 27.48 11.59
CA ALA A 513 -16.00 27.26 12.87
C ALA A 513 -17.51 27.02 12.69
N PHE A 514 -18.07 26.15 13.52
CA PHE A 514 -19.50 25.81 13.50
C PHE A 514 -20.11 25.88 14.90
N LEU A 515 -21.42 26.11 14.94
CA LEU A 515 -22.22 25.96 16.15
C LEU A 515 -22.64 24.49 16.28
N GLY A 516 -21.86 23.71 17.02
CA GLY A 516 -22.06 22.25 17.17
C GLY A 516 -20.76 21.48 16.98
N SER A 517 -20.81 20.17 17.21
CA SER A 517 -19.65 19.28 17.06
C SER A 517 -19.60 18.65 15.68
N VAL A 518 -18.40 18.55 15.10
CA VAL A 518 -18.19 17.76 13.88
C VAL A 518 -18.18 16.28 14.24
N ALA A 519 -19.21 15.55 13.79
CA ALA A 519 -19.35 14.11 14.02
C ALA A 519 -18.50 13.28 13.04
N ASP A 520 -18.48 13.68 11.77
CA ASP A 520 -17.78 12.96 10.72
C ASP A 520 -17.46 13.88 9.52
N LEU A 521 -16.51 13.48 8.69
CA LEU A 521 -16.00 14.23 7.55
C LEU A 521 -15.90 13.32 6.32
N ALA A 522 -16.22 13.86 5.15
CA ALA A 522 -15.94 13.17 3.88
C ALA A 522 -15.55 14.18 2.79
N VAL A 523 -14.62 13.80 1.92
CA VAL A 523 -14.11 14.65 0.84
C VAL A 523 -14.67 14.17 -0.49
N SER A 524 -14.98 15.08 -1.42
CA SER A 524 -15.32 14.70 -2.78
C SER A 524 -14.15 13.99 -3.48
N PRO A 525 -14.41 13.02 -4.39
CA PRO A 525 -13.32 12.26 -5.04
C PRO A 525 -12.40 13.11 -5.94
N ASN A 526 -12.90 14.25 -6.44
CA ASN A 526 -12.12 15.26 -7.14
C ASN A 526 -11.43 16.28 -6.20
N GLY A 527 -11.69 16.23 -4.89
CA GLY A 527 -11.02 17.01 -3.86
C GLY A 527 -11.44 18.48 -3.77
N ASP A 528 -12.51 18.89 -4.44
CA ASP A 528 -12.96 20.28 -4.50
C ASP A 528 -13.93 20.67 -3.36
N GLN A 529 -14.59 19.69 -2.76
CA GLN A 529 -15.61 19.88 -1.72
C GLN A 529 -15.33 19.00 -0.50
N LEU A 530 -15.60 19.58 0.67
CA LEU A 530 -15.61 18.89 1.95
C LEU A 530 -17.03 18.90 2.51
N TYR A 531 -17.48 17.72 2.93
CA TYR A 531 -18.76 17.53 3.60
C TYR A 531 -18.53 17.32 5.09
N VAL A 532 -19.24 18.10 5.91
CA VAL A 532 -19.06 18.15 7.35
C VAL A 532 -20.37 17.77 8.02
N ALA A 533 -20.40 16.62 8.70
CA ALA A 533 -21.55 16.20 9.50
C ALA A 533 -21.54 16.95 10.84
N LEU A 534 -22.53 17.83 11.04
CA LEU A 534 -22.70 18.64 12.24
C LEU A 534 -23.77 18.00 13.13
N ALA A 535 -23.46 17.87 14.41
CA ALA A 535 -24.35 17.32 15.43
C ALA A 535 -24.46 18.22 16.68
N GLY A 536 -25.48 17.97 17.50
CA GLY A 536 -25.70 18.62 18.79
C GLY A 536 -26.53 19.90 18.66
N LEU A 537 -25.87 21.04 18.46
CA LEU A 537 -26.57 22.33 18.34
C LEU A 537 -27.16 22.55 16.94
N THR A 538 -26.55 21.95 15.93
CA THR A 538 -27.00 21.98 14.54
C THR A 538 -26.96 20.55 14.02
N HIS A 539 -28.07 20.00 13.54
CA HIS A 539 -28.14 18.72 12.84
C HIS A 539 -28.15 18.97 11.33
N ALA A 540 -26.98 19.01 10.71
CA ALA A 540 -26.87 19.39 9.31
C ALA A 540 -25.63 18.77 8.65
N ILE A 541 -25.57 18.90 7.34
CA ILE A 541 -24.35 18.68 6.55
C ILE A 541 -23.94 20.02 5.96
N ALA A 542 -22.78 20.54 6.38
CA ALA A 542 -22.20 21.71 5.73
C ALA A 542 -21.35 21.27 4.54
N VAL A 543 -21.55 21.93 3.40
CA VAL A 543 -20.81 21.71 2.16
C VAL A 543 -19.86 22.88 1.98
N LEU A 544 -18.56 22.61 2.00
CA LEU A 544 -17.50 23.61 1.97
C LEU A 544 -16.67 23.46 0.69
N ASP A 545 -16.11 24.55 0.17
CA ASP A 545 -14.97 24.43 -0.73
C ASP A 545 -13.77 23.89 0.04
N ALA A 546 -13.21 22.75 -0.39
CA ALA A 546 -12.22 22.03 0.40
C ALA A 546 -10.93 22.85 0.66
N PRO A 547 -10.37 23.59 -0.33
CA PRO A 547 -9.11 24.31 -0.12
C PRO A 547 -9.20 25.46 0.89
N ARG A 548 -10.30 26.24 0.89
CA ARG A 548 -10.43 27.44 1.74
C ARG A 548 -11.42 27.27 2.88
N LEU A 549 -12.12 26.13 2.94
CA LEU A 549 -13.15 25.82 3.92
C LEU A 549 -14.27 26.87 3.99
N ARG A 550 -14.62 27.53 2.87
CA ARG A 550 -15.77 28.44 2.84
C ARG A 550 -17.03 27.61 2.64
N VAL A 551 -18.01 27.87 3.50
CA VAL A 551 -19.33 27.24 3.40
C VAL A 551 -20.02 27.70 2.12
N ALA A 552 -20.27 26.77 1.22
CA ALA A 552 -21.04 26.99 0.01
C ALA A 552 -22.52 26.74 0.25
N HIS A 553 -22.86 25.71 1.03
CA HIS A 553 -24.23 25.28 1.26
C HIS A 553 -24.38 24.54 2.60
N VAL A 554 -25.59 24.49 3.14
CA VAL A 554 -25.93 23.74 4.36
C VAL A 554 -27.22 22.96 4.11
N ILE A 555 -27.19 21.66 4.38
CA ILE A 555 -28.33 20.75 4.25
C ILE A 555 -28.81 20.39 5.65
N GLU A 556 -29.96 20.91 6.04
CA GLU A 556 -30.58 20.58 7.33
C GLU A 556 -31.02 19.11 7.37
N LEU A 557 -30.87 18.45 8.51
CA LEU A 557 -31.32 17.08 8.74
C LEU A 557 -32.41 17.03 9.81
N ASP A 558 -33.09 15.91 9.96
CA ASP A 558 -34.10 15.75 11.02
C ASP A 558 -33.48 15.34 12.37
N ASN A 559 -32.27 14.78 12.34
CA ASN A 559 -31.57 14.19 13.49
C ASN A 559 -30.06 14.38 13.33
N ASP A 560 -29.33 14.23 14.43
CA ASP A 560 -27.86 14.26 14.42
C ASP A 560 -27.30 13.19 13.46
N PRO A 561 -26.45 13.58 12.49
CA PRO A 561 -25.71 12.64 11.67
C PRO A 561 -24.57 12.01 12.48
N SER A 562 -24.39 10.71 12.34
CA SER A 562 -23.29 9.96 12.98
C SER A 562 -22.22 9.49 12.00
N ARG A 563 -22.55 9.38 10.71
CA ARG A 563 -21.60 8.98 9.66
C ARG A 563 -21.99 9.56 8.31
N ILE A 564 -21.01 9.96 7.51
CA ILE A 564 -21.20 10.37 6.12
C ILE A 564 -20.23 9.63 5.20
N LEU A 565 -20.72 9.26 4.02
CA LEU A 565 -19.97 8.64 2.93
C LEU A 565 -20.20 9.45 1.65
N VAL A 566 -19.25 9.38 0.72
CA VAL A 566 -19.36 10.08 -0.57
C VAL A 566 -19.20 9.08 -1.69
N ALA A 567 -20.19 9.05 -2.57
CA ALA A 567 -20.24 8.22 -3.76
C ALA A 567 -20.06 9.07 -5.03
N SER A 568 -19.48 8.47 -6.07
CA SER A 568 -19.14 9.12 -7.34
C SER A 568 -19.23 8.14 -8.51
N TYR A 569 -20.28 8.26 -9.32
CA TYR A 569 -20.59 7.33 -10.41
C TYR A 569 -20.98 8.02 -11.73
#